data_AF-Q0SFB6-F1
#
_entry.id   AF-Q0SFB6-F1
#
_cell.length_a   1.000
_cell.length_b   1.000
_cell.length_c   1.000
_cell.angle_alpha   90.00
_cell.angle_beta   90.00
_cell.angle_gamma   90.00
#
_symmetry.space_group_name_H-M   'P 1'
#
loop_
_entity.id
_entity.type
_entity.pdbx_description
1 polymer ?
#
loop_
_entity_poly.entity_id
_entity_poly.type
_entity_poly.pdbx_seq_one_letter_code
_entity_poly.pdbx_strand_id
1 'polypeptide(L)' 'MKPWAELLTTLSADGARLPASPDVSAQLLAAVATAFVDLWDGDDDAGIAALTRFVERGLLG' A
#
# COMPACT_ATOMS: atom_id res chain seq x y z
N MET A 1 3.00 2.22 11.91
CA MET A 1 3.21 3.04 10.69
C MET A 1 4.65 3.11 10.21
N LYS A 2 5.66 3.14 11.10
CA LYS A 2 7.09 3.28 10.71
C LYS A 2 7.63 2.36 9.59
N PRO A 3 7.27 1.05 9.52
CA PRO A 3 7.86 0.17 8.51
C PRO A 3 7.55 0.58 7.06
N TRP A 4 6.33 1.08 6.81
CA TRP A 4 5.90 1.49 5.48
C TRP A 4 6.55 2.81 5.04
N ALA A 5 6.67 3.78 5.94
CA ALA A 5 7.29 5.06 5.62
C ALA A 5 8.78 4.91 5.30
N GLU A 6 9.50 4.06 6.05
CA GLU A 6 10.91 3.74 5.79
C GLU A 6 11.08 3.04 4.43
N LEU A 7 10.26 2.02 4.14
CA LEU A 7 10.26 1.33 2.85
C LEU A 7 10.01 2.29 1.68
N LEU A 8 8.98 3.13 1.77
CA LEU A 8 8.61 4.08 0.72
C LEU A 8 9.66 5.18 0.55
N THR A 9 10.35 5.57 1.63
CA THR A 9 11.47 6.52 1.55
C THR A 9 12.61 5.93 0.72
N THR A 10 12.97 4.66 0.98
CA THR A 10 13.99 3.95 0.19
C THR A 10 13.57 3.83 -1.27
N LEU A 11 12.33 3.40 -1.55
CA LEU A 11 11.82 3.27 -2.91
C LEU A 11 11.81 4.61 -3.66
N SER A 12 11.40 5.70 -2.99
CA SER A 12 11.45 7.03 -3.57
C SER A 12 12.87 7.50 -3.85
N ALA A 13 13.83 7.17 -2.99
CA ALA A 13 15.25 7.46 -3.19
C ALA A 13 15.82 6.67 -4.38
N ASP A 14 15.32 5.46 -4.62
CA ASP A 14 15.66 4.59 -5.76
C ASP A 14 14.92 5.01 -7.05
N GLY A 15 14.16 6.11 -7.02
CA GLY A 15 13.50 6.70 -8.19
C GLY A 15 12.07 6.23 -8.44
N ALA A 16 11.47 5.46 -7.52
CA ALA A 16 10.06 5.13 -7.61
C ALA A 16 9.19 6.39 -7.50
N ARG A 17 8.17 6.49 -8.34
CA ARG A 17 7.17 7.55 -8.24
C ARG A 17 6.12 7.17 -7.21
N LEU A 18 6.05 7.95 -6.15
CA LEU A 18 4.99 7.85 -5.16
C LEU A 18 3.86 8.85 -5.48
N PRO A 19 2.60 8.54 -5.11
CA PRO A 19 1.47 9.44 -5.30
C PRO A 19 1.55 10.70 -4.42
N ALA A 20 2.29 10.64 -3.30
CA ALA A 20 2.54 11.75 -2.38
C ALA A 20 3.88 11.55 -1.66
N SER A 21 4.19 12.36 -0.63
CA SER A 21 5.36 12.10 0.23
C SER A 21 5.32 10.69 0.83
N PRO A 22 6.47 10.09 1.19
CA PRO A 22 6.51 8.74 1.77
C PRO A 22 5.57 8.55 2.96
N ASP A 23 5.51 9.52 3.87
CA ASP A 23 4.61 9.48 5.04
C ASP A 23 3.13 9.48 4.65
N VAL A 24 2.74 10.35 3.71
CA VAL A 24 1.35 10.45 3.25
C VAL A 24 0.95 9.19 2.49
N SER A 25 1.84 8.68 1.65
CA SER A 25 1.64 7.42 0.93
C SER A 25 1.54 6.23 1.88
N ALA A 26 2.34 6.19 2.96
CA ALA A 26 2.24 5.18 4.00
C ALA A 26 0.90 5.24 4.76
N GLN A 27 0.41 6.44 5.06
CA GLN A 27 -0.90 6.63 5.68
C GLN A 27 -2.04 6.15 4.77
N LEU A 28 -1.98 6.47 3.47
CA LEU A 28 -2.95 6.02 2.48
C LEU A 28 -2.98 4.49 2.39
N LEU A 29 -1.81 3.85 2.26
CA LEU A 29 -1.69 2.39 2.23
C LEU A 29 -2.25 1.73 3.49
N ALA A 30 -1.96 2.28 4.67
CA ALA A 30 -2.48 1.76 5.92
C ALA A 30 -4.01 1.87 5.98
N ALA A 31 -4.58 3.02 5.59
CA ALA A 31 -6.02 3.22 5.59
C ALA A 31 -6.74 2.26 4.62
N VAL A 32 -6.19 2.09 3.41
CA VAL A 32 -6.70 1.14 2.41
C VAL A 32 -6.63 -0.29 2.94
N ALA A 33 -5.49 -0.71 3.48
CA ALA A 33 -5.31 -2.08 3.97
C ALA A 33 -6.28 -2.40 5.11
N THR A 34 -6.48 -1.46 6.05
CA THR A 34 -7.47 -1.62 7.12
C THR A 34 -8.88 -1.72 6.56
N ALA A 35 -9.29 -0.81 5.68
CA ALA A 35 -10.63 -0.84 5.09
C ALA A 35 -10.86 -2.12 4.26
N PHE A 36 -9.82 -2.62 3.57
CA PHE A 36 -9.88 -3.86 2.81
C PHE A 36 -10.11 -5.06 3.73
N VAL A 37 -9.37 -5.17 4.83
CA VAL A 37 -9.54 -6.25 5.82
C VAL A 37 -10.95 -6.24 6.41
N ASP A 38 -11.49 -5.07 6.73
CA ASP A 38 -12.85 -4.95 7.30
C ASP A 38 -13.96 -5.34 6.30
N LEU A 39 -13.70 -5.20 4.99
CA LEU A 39 -14.68 -5.45 3.93
C LEU A 39 -14.52 -6.82 3.25
N TRP A 40 -13.41 -7.52 3.50
CA TRP A 40 -13.12 -8.79 2.85
C TRP A 40 -13.96 -9.92 3.44
N ASP A 41 -14.74 -10.62 2.60
CA ASP A 41 -15.53 -11.79 3.01
C ASP A 41 -15.05 -13.12 2.38
N GLY A 42 -14.00 -13.06 1.56
CA GLY A 42 -13.44 -14.20 0.84
C GLY A 42 -12.34 -14.93 1.61
N ASP A 43 -11.61 -15.79 0.90
CA ASP A 43 -10.45 -16.50 1.44
C ASP A 43 -9.23 -15.57 1.63
N ASP A 44 -8.40 -15.84 2.64
CA ASP A 44 -7.25 -15.00 3.02
C ASP A 44 -6.21 -14.88 1.89
N ASP A 45 -5.88 -15.97 1.20
CA ASP A 45 -4.89 -15.95 0.11
C ASP A 45 -5.41 -15.12 -1.07
N ALA A 46 -6.70 -15.25 -1.39
CA ALA A 46 -7.36 -14.42 -2.38
C ALA A 46 -7.41 -12.94 -1.97
N GLY A 47 -7.56 -12.66 -0.67
CA GLY A 47 -7.57 -11.31 -0.11
C GLY A 47 -6.22 -10.62 -0.27
N ILE A 48 -5.13 -11.31 0.09
CA ILE A 48 -3.76 -10.79 -0.08
C ILE A 48 -3.45 -10.51 -1.55
N ALA A 49 -3.83 -11.43 -2.46
CA ALA A 49 -3.63 -11.23 -3.89
C ALA A 49 -4.43 -10.02 -4.44
N ALA A 50 -5.66 -9.82 -3.96
CA ALA A 50 -6.49 -8.68 -4.35
C ALA A 50 -5.94 -7.35 -3.82
N LEU A 51 -5.52 -7.30 -2.55
CA LEU A 51 -4.89 -6.13 -1.96
C LEU A 51 -3.59 -5.75 -2.67
N THR A 52 -2.77 -6.75 -3.02
CA THR A 52 -1.50 -6.54 -3.75
C THR A 52 -1.77 -5.91 -5.11
N ARG A 53 -2.72 -6.44 -5.89
CA ARG A 53 -3.12 -5.85 -7.19
C ARG A 53 -3.65 -4.43 -7.07
N PHE A 54 -4.38 -4.13 -5.99
CA PHE A 54 -4.86 -2.77 -5.73
C PHE A 54 -3.68 -1.82 -5.51
N VAL A 55 -2.71 -2.21 -4.70
CA VAL A 55 -1.52 -1.39 -4.43
C VAL A 55 -0.68 -1.20 -5.70
N GLU A 56 -0.46 -2.26 -6.48
CA GLU A 56 0.29 -2.18 -7.74
C GLU A 56 -0.36 -1.20 -8.73
N ARG A 57 -1.67 -1.32 -8.96
CA ARG A 57 -2.38 -0.46 -9.94
C ARG A 57 -2.66 0.95 -9.43
N GLY A 58 -2.94 1.09 -8.14
CA GLY A 58 -3.32 2.37 -7.53
C GLY A 58 -2.12 3.23 -7.15
N LEU A 59 -0.99 2.62 -6.79
CA LEU A 59 0.17 3.34 -6.27
C LEU A 59 1.33 3.44 -7.26
N LEU A 60 1.54 2.44 -8.12
CA LEU A 60 2.73 2.35 -8.97
C LEU A 60 2.47 2.70 -10.44
N GLY A 61 1.21 2.63 -10.90
CA GLY A 61 0.81 3.02 -12.27
C GLY A 61 1.17 2.00 -13.32
#